data_AF-A0A1A8VPJ3-F1
#
_entry.id   AF-A0A1A8VPJ3-F1
#
_cell.length_a   1.000
_cell.length_b   1.000
_cell.length_c   1.000
_cell.angle_alpha   90.00
_cell.angle_beta   90.00
_cell.angle_gamma   90.00
#
_symmetry.space_group_name_H-M   'P 1'
#
loop_
_entity.id
_entity.type
_entity.pdbx_description
1 polymer ?
#
loop_
_entity_poly.entity_id
_entity_poly.type
_entity_poly.pdbx_seq_one_letter_code
_entity_poly.pdbx_strand_id
1 'polypeptide(L)'
;MTINSLTEHYEYLQAYSFFNSTLNTTHVSTSSIPDEFFSTHFPNKIDNRSVFIKNCNKLNDYITRSVSKKCHDNNTCLEIINFWLNGEVRSNFDEKNNSLFNTYKEFMQKYKNLDSYKSKIYYINNELYKKKKELYELYNAYDKLLSTLGFFDDSKCINIAVLVNNYNNIIEQYPENDNSSFSVVLTNFKGILQNQADDYIKKCGHRIPQFKEFVDPPVSRVVASDHSLRGTGNVDELYNVPSKNLASTFTITLFGTTVGVFLTLMFFYKITLFGYRLRNKKNNKSTMPNNLGEEIYKLPINTYEEHESNSQNTTYNLTYQSVENR
;
A
#
# COMPACT_ATOMS: atom_id res chain seq x y z
N MET A 1 -25.78 3.91 -17.63
CA MET A 1 -25.83 3.24 -16.33
C MET A 1 -25.12 4.16 -15.35
N THR A 2 -25.88 4.86 -14.52
CA THR A 2 -25.39 5.92 -13.62
C THR A 2 -24.49 5.31 -12.55
N ILE A 3 -23.23 5.74 -12.53
CA ILE A 3 -22.27 5.42 -11.47
C ILE A 3 -22.79 6.07 -10.20
N ASN A 4 -23.11 5.27 -9.19
CA ASN A 4 -23.37 5.81 -7.85
C ASN A 4 -22.04 6.32 -7.29
N SER A 5 -21.88 7.64 -7.21
CA SER A 5 -20.73 8.34 -6.61
C SER A 5 -20.44 7.95 -5.16
N LEU A 6 -21.37 7.23 -4.50
CA LEU A 6 -21.24 6.65 -3.17
C LEU A 6 -20.34 5.39 -3.07
N THR A 7 -19.74 4.90 -4.17
CA THR A 7 -19.01 3.61 -4.19
C THR A 7 -17.58 3.64 -4.77
N GLU A 8 -17.07 4.80 -5.19
CA GLU A 8 -15.69 4.92 -5.65
C GLU A 8 -14.73 5.13 -4.47
N HIS A 9 -14.05 4.06 -4.05
CA HIS A 9 -13.02 4.07 -3.01
C HIS A 9 -11.66 3.63 -3.57
N TYR A 10 -10.60 4.37 -3.26
CA TYR A 10 -9.23 4.10 -3.70
C TYR A 10 -8.28 4.08 -2.50
N GLU A 11 -7.34 3.13 -2.51
CA GLU A 11 -6.33 3.06 -1.45
C GLU A 11 -5.19 4.04 -1.69
N TYR A 12 -4.71 4.67 -0.63
CA TYR A 12 -3.49 5.47 -0.67
C TYR A 12 -2.26 4.60 -0.91
N LEU A 13 -1.23 5.19 -1.54
CA LEU A 13 0.00 4.51 -1.93
C LEU A 13 0.58 3.62 -0.81
N GLN A 14 0.75 4.14 0.40
CA GLN A 14 1.39 3.36 1.48
C GLN A 14 0.55 2.16 1.91
N ALA A 15 -0.77 2.32 1.97
CA ALA A 15 -1.69 1.26 2.36
C ALA A 15 -1.72 0.15 1.29
N TYR A 16 -1.92 0.55 0.02
CA TYR A 16 -1.83 -0.36 -1.11
C TYR A 16 -0.49 -1.10 -1.13
N SER A 17 0.63 -0.38 -1.06
CA SER A 17 1.98 -0.92 -1.14
C SER A 17 2.25 -1.98 -0.07
N PHE A 18 1.82 -1.70 1.16
CA PHE A 18 1.95 -2.63 2.29
C PHE A 18 1.19 -3.93 2.02
N PHE A 19 -0.13 -3.84 1.78
CA PHE A 19 -0.98 -5.02 1.62
C PHE A 19 -0.72 -5.78 0.32
N ASN A 20 -0.44 -5.09 -0.79
CA ASN A 20 -0.04 -5.72 -2.05
C ASN A 20 1.30 -6.46 -1.90
N SER A 21 2.23 -5.94 -1.09
CA SER A 21 3.47 -6.69 -0.79
C SER A 21 3.18 -7.96 -0.01
N THR A 22 2.33 -7.89 1.02
CA THR A 22 1.89 -9.06 1.79
C THR A 22 1.20 -10.09 0.90
N LEU A 23 0.35 -9.65 -0.03
CA LEU A 23 -0.32 -10.52 -1.00
C LEU A 23 0.65 -11.33 -1.87
N ASN A 24 1.79 -10.73 -2.22
CA ASN A 24 2.79 -11.34 -3.10
C ASN A 24 3.92 -12.05 -2.34
N THR A 25 3.91 -12.05 -1.01
CA THR A 25 4.89 -12.84 -0.22
C THR A 25 4.58 -14.33 -0.32
N THR A 26 5.55 -15.10 -0.80
CA THR A 26 5.54 -16.56 -0.82
C THR A 26 6.05 -17.08 0.53
N HIS A 27 5.17 -17.18 1.52
CA HIS A 27 5.43 -18.02 2.68
C HIS A 27 4.97 -19.45 2.38
N VAL A 28 5.56 -20.44 3.04
CA VAL A 28 5.01 -21.80 3.08
C VAL A 28 3.57 -21.68 3.57
N SER A 29 2.61 -22.12 2.74
CA SER A 29 1.20 -22.06 3.08
C SER A 29 0.98 -22.84 4.38
N THR A 30 0.63 -22.14 5.45
CA THR A 30 0.29 -22.75 6.74
C THR A 30 -1.15 -23.28 6.75
N SER A 31 -1.90 -23.10 5.65
CA SER A 31 -3.36 -23.28 5.59
C SER A 31 -3.84 -23.73 4.21
N SER A 32 -3.15 -24.67 3.58
CA SER A 32 -3.62 -25.26 2.31
C SER A 32 -4.98 -25.92 2.52
N ILE A 33 -5.94 -25.60 1.64
CA ILE A 33 -7.28 -26.21 1.67
C ILE A 33 -7.14 -27.67 1.21
N PRO A 34 -7.74 -28.65 1.90
CA PRO A 34 -7.66 -30.05 1.48
C PRO A 34 -8.24 -30.29 0.08
N ASP A 35 -7.58 -31.11 -0.73
CA ASP A 35 -8.07 -31.44 -2.08
C ASP A 35 -9.47 -32.06 -2.06
N GLU A 36 -9.79 -32.83 -1.00
CA GLU A 36 -11.11 -33.42 -0.75
C GLU A 36 -12.23 -32.38 -0.70
N PHE A 37 -11.94 -31.18 -0.19
CA PHE A 37 -12.91 -30.09 -0.17
C PHE A 37 -13.30 -29.69 -1.59
N PHE A 38 -12.31 -29.54 -2.49
CA PHE A 38 -12.56 -29.16 -3.88
C PHE A 38 -13.22 -30.28 -4.67
N SER A 39 -12.88 -31.55 -4.43
CA SER A 39 -13.55 -32.67 -5.10
C SER A 39 -15.02 -32.79 -4.68
N THR A 40 -15.33 -32.50 -3.41
CA THR A 40 -16.68 -32.61 -2.87
C THR A 40 -17.57 -31.44 -3.28
N HIS A 41 -17.09 -30.20 -3.13
CA HIS A 41 -17.92 -29.01 -3.29
C HIS A 41 -17.87 -28.38 -4.68
N PHE A 42 -16.86 -28.72 -5.46
CA PHE A 42 -16.63 -28.22 -6.81
C PHE A 42 -16.25 -29.39 -7.74
N PRO A 43 -17.10 -30.42 -7.92
CA PRO A 43 -16.75 -31.61 -8.73
C PRO A 43 -16.69 -31.33 -10.24
N ASN A 44 -17.36 -30.28 -10.72
CA ASN A 44 -17.46 -29.95 -12.15
C ASN A 44 -16.12 -29.50 -12.76
N LYS A 45 -15.99 -29.67 -14.08
CA LYS A 45 -14.92 -29.08 -14.90
C LYS A 45 -15.07 -27.55 -14.91
N ILE A 46 -14.63 -26.90 -13.84
CA ILE A 46 -14.36 -25.46 -13.86
C ILE A 46 -13.28 -25.24 -14.92
N ASP A 47 -13.53 -24.35 -15.88
CA ASP A 47 -12.52 -23.90 -16.83
C ASP A 47 -11.26 -23.50 -16.05
N ASN A 48 -10.11 -24.07 -16.41
CA ASN A 48 -8.85 -23.85 -15.69
C ASN A 48 -8.94 -24.15 -14.17
N ARG A 49 -9.52 -25.29 -13.80
CA ARG A 49 -9.63 -25.77 -12.40
C ARG A 49 -8.36 -25.57 -11.55
N SER A 50 -7.18 -25.84 -12.12
CA SER A 50 -5.91 -25.66 -11.41
C SER A 50 -5.67 -24.19 -11.01
N VAL A 51 -6.01 -23.24 -11.89
CA VAL A 51 -5.95 -21.80 -11.61
C VAL A 51 -6.97 -21.42 -10.56
N PHE A 52 -8.21 -21.94 -10.66
CA PHE A 52 -9.24 -21.72 -9.63
C PHE A 52 -8.77 -22.18 -8.25
N ILE A 53 -8.29 -23.42 -8.11
CA ILE A 53 -7.79 -23.97 -6.84
C ILE A 53 -6.62 -23.15 -6.31
N LYS A 54 -5.65 -22.79 -7.17
CA LYS A 54 -4.52 -21.95 -6.81
C LYS A 54 -4.98 -20.59 -6.27
N ASN A 55 -5.97 -19.98 -6.91
CA ASN A 55 -6.52 -18.69 -6.50
C ASN A 55 -7.33 -18.79 -5.20
N CYS A 56 -8.09 -19.87 -4.99
CA CYS A 56 -8.75 -20.17 -3.71
C CYS A 56 -7.75 -20.31 -2.55
N ASN A 57 -6.67 -21.07 -2.77
CA ASN A 57 -5.59 -21.20 -1.78
C ASN A 57 -4.94 -19.85 -1.48
N LYS A 58 -4.62 -19.05 -2.50
CA LYS A 58 -4.04 -17.70 -2.30
C LYS A 58 -5.01 -16.77 -1.57
N LEU A 59 -6.29 -16.81 -1.89
CA LEU A 59 -7.35 -16.05 -1.21
C LEU A 59 -7.43 -16.43 0.27
N ASN A 60 -7.48 -17.73 0.57
CA ASN A 60 -7.49 -18.23 1.94
C ASN A 60 -6.24 -17.81 2.71
N ASP A 61 -5.05 -18.13 2.18
CA ASP A 61 -3.78 -17.84 2.82
C ASP A 61 -3.58 -16.34 3.06
N TYR A 62 -4.02 -15.49 2.13
CA TYR A 62 -3.94 -14.06 2.33
C TYR A 62 -4.90 -13.58 3.42
N ILE A 63 -6.16 -14.00 3.41
CA ILE A 63 -7.15 -13.57 4.42
C ILE A 63 -6.75 -14.08 5.81
N THR A 64 -6.35 -15.35 5.93
CA THR A 64 -5.91 -15.95 7.20
C THR A 64 -4.66 -15.27 7.76
N ARG A 65 -3.70 -14.87 6.91
CA ARG A 65 -2.50 -14.13 7.36
C ARG A 65 -2.76 -12.65 7.61
N SER A 66 -3.80 -12.08 6.99
CA SER A 66 -4.07 -10.65 7.07
C SER A 66 -4.63 -10.19 8.42
N VAL A 67 -4.69 -11.06 9.44
CA VAL A 67 -5.18 -10.80 10.81
C VAL A 67 -4.46 -9.70 11.62
N SER A 68 -3.60 -8.90 10.99
CA SER A 68 -3.09 -7.68 11.60
C SER A 68 -4.25 -6.76 12.00
N LYS A 69 -4.21 -6.18 13.21
CA LYS A 69 -5.19 -5.19 13.70
C LYS A 69 -5.51 -4.10 12.64
N LYS A 70 -4.48 -3.68 11.89
CA LYS A 70 -4.55 -2.72 10.78
C LYS A 70 -5.44 -3.15 9.60
N CYS A 71 -5.55 -4.44 9.29
CA CYS A 71 -6.46 -4.95 8.27
C CYS A 71 -7.92 -4.90 8.74
N HIS A 72 -8.17 -5.24 10.01
CA HIS A 72 -9.51 -5.28 10.57
C HIS A 72 -10.10 -3.88 10.79
N ASP A 73 -9.27 -2.89 11.14
CA ASP A 73 -9.75 -1.53 11.45
C ASP A 73 -10.33 -0.79 10.23
N ASN A 74 -9.86 -1.08 9.01
CA ASN A 74 -10.27 -0.35 7.80
C ASN A 74 -10.64 -1.23 6.59
N ASN A 75 -10.58 -2.55 6.72
CA ASN A 75 -10.82 -3.52 5.64
C ASN A 75 -9.93 -3.34 4.38
N THR A 76 -8.86 -2.54 4.42
CA THR A 76 -8.01 -2.29 3.24
C THR A 76 -7.44 -3.59 2.67
N CYS A 77 -7.03 -4.53 3.52
CA CYS A 77 -6.58 -5.86 3.10
C CYS A 77 -7.62 -6.56 2.20
N LEU A 78 -8.90 -6.49 2.57
CA LEU A 78 -10.02 -7.10 1.85
C LEU A 78 -10.27 -6.37 0.52
N GLU A 79 -10.14 -5.04 0.50
CA GLU A 79 -10.19 -4.26 -0.75
C GLU A 79 -9.07 -4.65 -1.72
N ILE A 80 -7.86 -4.88 -1.20
CA ILE A 80 -6.69 -5.27 -2.00
C ILE A 80 -6.83 -6.67 -2.59
N ILE A 81 -7.24 -7.67 -1.79
CA ILE A 81 -7.49 -9.02 -2.31
C ILE A 81 -8.70 -9.06 -3.23
N ASN A 82 -9.73 -8.26 -2.97
CA ASN A 82 -10.87 -8.11 -3.88
C ASN A 82 -10.43 -7.55 -5.24
N PHE A 83 -9.59 -6.51 -5.24
CA PHE A 83 -9.02 -5.96 -6.46
C PHE A 83 -8.17 -6.98 -7.22
N TRP A 84 -7.31 -7.73 -6.53
CA TRP A 84 -6.51 -8.80 -7.13
C TRP A 84 -7.39 -9.87 -7.76
N LEU A 85 -8.39 -10.39 -7.04
CA LEU A 85 -9.30 -11.42 -7.55
C LEU A 85 -10.08 -10.93 -8.78
N ASN A 86 -10.50 -9.66 -8.78
CA ASN A 86 -11.10 -9.04 -9.95
C ASN A 86 -10.17 -9.07 -11.17
N GLY A 87 -8.86 -8.93 -10.99
CA GLY A 87 -7.90 -9.09 -12.09
C GLY A 87 -7.78 -10.52 -12.59
N GLU A 88 -7.81 -11.50 -11.69
CA GLU A 88 -7.70 -12.92 -12.05
C GLU A 88 -8.91 -13.45 -12.83
N VAL A 89 -10.11 -12.91 -12.57
CA VAL A 89 -11.32 -13.35 -13.27
C VAL A 89 -11.58 -12.61 -14.58
N ARG A 90 -10.85 -11.52 -14.85
CA ARG A 90 -11.10 -10.66 -16.00
C ARG A 90 -10.50 -11.23 -17.27
N SER A 91 -11.40 -11.52 -18.20
CA SER A 91 -11.15 -11.83 -19.61
C SER A 91 -11.87 -10.80 -20.49
N ASN A 92 -11.83 -10.98 -21.80
CA ASN A 92 -12.49 -10.09 -22.77
C ASN A 92 -14.03 -10.08 -22.68
N PHE A 93 -14.67 -10.95 -21.87
CA PHE A 93 -16.12 -11.13 -21.82
C PHE A 93 -16.70 -10.94 -20.40
N ASP A 94 -17.46 -9.86 -20.17
CA ASP A 94 -17.95 -9.47 -18.85
C ASP A 94 -18.88 -10.49 -18.17
N GLU A 95 -19.77 -11.12 -18.93
CA GLU A 95 -20.69 -12.12 -18.38
C GLU A 95 -19.95 -13.35 -17.84
N LYS A 96 -18.93 -13.80 -18.58
CA LYS A 96 -18.02 -14.87 -18.15
C LYS A 96 -17.24 -14.46 -16.91
N ASN A 97 -16.78 -13.21 -16.84
CA ASN A 97 -16.03 -12.68 -15.70
C ASN A 97 -16.89 -12.69 -14.42
N ASN A 98 -18.15 -12.24 -14.51
CA ASN A 98 -19.06 -12.22 -13.36
C ASN A 98 -19.45 -13.63 -12.89
N SER A 99 -19.72 -14.54 -13.83
CA SER A 99 -20.00 -15.95 -13.50
C SER A 99 -18.82 -16.60 -12.76
N LEU A 100 -17.61 -16.44 -13.28
CA LEU A 100 -16.39 -16.95 -12.65
C LEU A 100 -16.17 -16.32 -11.26
N PHE A 101 -16.42 -15.02 -11.11
CA PHE A 101 -16.33 -14.34 -9.82
C PHE A 101 -17.29 -14.91 -8.78
N ASN A 102 -18.53 -15.23 -9.19
CA ASN A 102 -19.53 -15.84 -8.31
C ASN A 102 -19.09 -17.22 -7.80
N THR A 103 -18.36 -18.01 -8.61
CA THR A 103 -17.78 -19.28 -8.15
C THR A 103 -16.81 -19.09 -6.97
N TYR A 104 -16.03 -18.00 -6.96
CA TYR A 104 -15.19 -17.69 -5.79
C TYR A 104 -16.02 -17.28 -4.56
N LYS A 105 -17.14 -16.58 -4.74
CA LYS A 105 -18.05 -16.27 -3.62
C LYS A 105 -18.73 -17.51 -3.06
N GLU A 106 -19.09 -18.47 -3.91
CA GLU A 106 -19.59 -19.78 -3.49
C GLU A 106 -18.52 -20.56 -2.72
N PHE A 107 -17.27 -20.52 -3.18
CA PHE A 107 -16.14 -21.09 -2.46
C PHE A 107 -16.02 -20.54 -1.04
N MET A 108 -16.02 -19.21 -0.89
CA MET A 108 -15.94 -18.57 0.43
C MET A 108 -17.11 -18.94 1.33
N GLN A 109 -18.31 -19.12 0.76
CA GLN A 109 -19.49 -19.54 1.53
C GLN A 109 -19.38 -21.00 2.02
N LYS A 110 -18.92 -21.90 1.16
CA LYS A 110 -18.80 -23.33 1.50
C LYS A 110 -17.62 -23.58 2.45
N TYR A 111 -16.54 -22.80 2.32
CA TYR A 111 -15.37 -22.89 3.17
C TYR A 111 -15.54 -21.99 4.41
N LYS A 112 -16.11 -22.53 5.49
CA LYS A 112 -16.56 -21.80 6.70
C LYS A 112 -15.57 -20.76 7.25
N ASN A 113 -14.27 -20.98 7.13
CA ASN A 113 -13.23 -20.03 7.58
C ASN A 113 -13.27 -18.68 6.84
N LEU A 114 -13.91 -18.62 5.66
CA LEU A 114 -13.99 -17.43 4.82
C LEU A 114 -15.40 -16.85 4.68
N ASP A 115 -16.43 -17.52 5.22
CA ASP A 115 -17.83 -17.14 5.00
C ASP A 115 -18.12 -15.71 5.52
N SER A 116 -17.56 -15.37 6.68
CA SER A 116 -17.67 -14.03 7.29
C SER A 116 -17.10 -12.89 6.43
N TYR A 117 -16.18 -13.19 5.50
CA TYR A 117 -15.55 -12.20 4.62
C TYR A 117 -16.19 -12.12 3.23
N LYS A 118 -17.10 -13.03 2.88
CA LYS A 118 -17.75 -13.11 1.56
C LYS A 118 -18.40 -11.78 1.13
N SER A 119 -19.00 -11.07 2.08
CA SER A 119 -19.69 -9.79 1.80
C SER A 119 -18.73 -8.67 1.39
N LYS A 120 -17.44 -8.79 1.72
CA LYS A 120 -16.38 -7.84 1.39
C LYS A 120 -15.73 -8.12 0.03
N ILE A 121 -16.04 -9.25 -0.60
CA ILE A 121 -15.57 -9.62 -1.93
C ILE A 121 -16.71 -9.37 -2.93
N TYR A 122 -16.45 -8.47 -3.88
CA TYR A 122 -17.44 -7.98 -4.83
C TYR A 122 -16.83 -7.75 -6.21
N TYR A 123 -17.61 -8.02 -7.26
CA TYR A 123 -17.21 -7.72 -8.62
C TYR A 123 -17.18 -6.20 -8.80
N ILE A 124 -16.02 -5.66 -9.13
CA ILE A 124 -15.82 -4.24 -9.41
C ILE A 124 -16.36 -4.00 -10.82
N ASN A 125 -17.08 -2.91 -11.08
CA ASN A 125 -17.48 -2.62 -12.45
C ASN A 125 -16.24 -2.25 -13.31
N ASN A 126 -16.35 -2.35 -14.64
CA ASN A 126 -15.20 -2.19 -15.54
C ASN A 126 -14.54 -0.82 -15.45
N GLU A 127 -15.33 0.24 -15.32
CA GLU A 127 -14.81 1.60 -15.26
C GLU A 127 -13.99 1.82 -13.97
N LEU A 128 -14.57 1.49 -12.81
CA LEU A 128 -13.89 1.60 -11.53
C LEU A 128 -12.66 0.69 -11.47
N TYR A 129 -12.75 -0.53 -12.03
CA TYR A 129 -11.61 -1.43 -12.09
C TYR A 129 -10.48 -0.86 -12.94
N LYS A 130 -10.80 -0.26 -14.11
CA LYS A 130 -9.81 0.38 -14.98
C LYS A 130 -9.08 1.51 -14.25
N LYS A 131 -9.82 2.42 -13.58
CA LYS A 131 -9.24 3.51 -12.77
C LYS A 131 -8.32 2.97 -11.66
N LYS A 132 -8.80 1.97 -10.89
CA LYS A 132 -8.00 1.32 -9.84
C LYS A 132 -6.74 0.67 -10.41
N LYS A 133 -6.84 -0.01 -11.56
CA LYS A 133 -5.72 -0.69 -12.21
C LYS A 133 -4.63 0.29 -12.60
N GLU A 134 -4.96 1.37 -13.29
CA GLU A 134 -3.98 2.37 -13.72
C GLU A 134 -3.28 3.04 -12.52
N LEU A 135 -4.04 3.38 -11.46
CA LEU A 135 -3.49 3.91 -10.21
C LEU A 135 -2.53 2.93 -9.52
N TYR A 136 -2.92 1.67 -9.40
CA TYR A 136 -2.14 0.67 -8.69
C TYR A 136 -0.92 0.19 -9.50
N GLU A 137 -0.97 0.23 -10.83
CA GLU A 137 0.19 0.06 -11.69
C GLU A 137 1.18 1.21 -11.54
N LEU A 138 0.70 2.46 -11.43
CA LEU A 138 1.54 3.62 -11.11
C LEU A 138 2.24 3.44 -9.75
N TYR A 139 1.51 2.96 -8.73
CA TYR A 139 2.08 2.65 -7.42
C TYR A 139 3.14 1.53 -7.47
N ASN A 140 2.87 0.45 -8.21
CA ASN A 140 3.84 -0.64 -8.38
C ASN A 140 5.11 -0.15 -9.09
N ALA A 141 4.98 0.71 -10.10
CA ALA A 141 6.11 1.32 -10.80
C ALA A 141 6.93 2.20 -9.86
N TYR A 142 6.27 3.02 -9.05
CA TYR A 142 6.91 3.82 -8.01
C TYR A 142 7.68 2.95 -7.00
N ASP A 143 7.06 1.90 -6.47
CA ASP A 143 7.69 1.00 -5.51
C ASP A 143 8.95 0.34 -6.06
N LYS A 144 8.87 -0.11 -7.32
CA LYS A 144 10.00 -0.70 -8.03
C LYS A 144 11.14 0.32 -8.16
N LEU A 145 10.82 1.54 -8.60
CA LEU A 145 11.78 2.63 -8.72
C LEU A 145 12.43 2.96 -7.38
N LEU A 146 11.64 3.20 -6.32
CA LEU A 146 12.14 3.56 -5.00
C LEU A 146 13.11 2.50 -4.45
N SER A 147 12.86 1.21 -4.72
CA SER A 147 13.77 0.13 -4.33
C SER A 147 15.13 0.14 -5.04
N THR A 148 15.28 0.96 -6.09
CA THR A 148 16.52 1.16 -6.85
C THR A 148 17.11 2.56 -6.68
N LEU A 149 16.37 3.48 -6.07
CA LEU A 149 16.89 4.80 -5.74
C LEU A 149 17.96 4.66 -4.65
N GLY A 150 19.10 5.29 -4.91
CA GLY A 150 20.29 5.29 -4.07
C GLY A 150 21.10 6.52 -4.42
N PHE A 151 22.43 6.41 -4.47
CA PHE A 151 23.27 7.49 -5.01
C PHE A 151 22.83 7.89 -6.42
N PHE A 152 22.91 9.19 -6.69
CA PHE A 152 22.47 9.78 -7.95
C PHE A 152 23.11 9.07 -9.14
N ASP A 153 22.27 8.74 -10.10
CA ASP A 153 22.62 8.05 -11.32
C ASP A 153 21.72 8.61 -12.41
N ASP A 154 22.34 9.22 -13.42
CA ASP A 154 21.68 9.92 -14.50
C ASP A 154 20.75 8.99 -15.31
N SER A 155 21.05 7.69 -15.36
CA SER A 155 20.20 6.70 -16.01
C SER A 155 18.82 6.57 -15.34
N LYS A 156 18.71 6.90 -14.04
CA LYS A 156 17.45 6.84 -13.30
C LYS A 156 16.53 8.03 -13.60
N CYS A 157 17.05 9.11 -14.20
CA CYS A 157 16.22 10.21 -14.69
C CYS A 157 15.19 9.71 -15.70
N ILE A 158 15.54 8.75 -16.56
CA ILE A 158 14.62 8.14 -17.52
C ILE A 158 13.46 7.44 -16.79
N ASN A 159 13.77 6.67 -15.74
CA ASN A 159 12.75 5.94 -14.99
C ASN A 159 11.81 6.89 -14.23
N ILE A 160 12.33 7.99 -13.68
CA ILE A 160 11.50 9.03 -13.05
C ILE A 160 10.64 9.72 -14.10
N ALA A 161 11.20 10.09 -15.25
CA ALA A 161 10.46 10.73 -16.33
C ALA A 161 9.31 9.85 -16.84
N VAL A 162 9.54 8.54 -17.00
CA VAL A 162 8.49 7.56 -17.33
C VAL A 162 7.40 7.54 -16.27
N LEU A 163 7.76 7.54 -14.98
CA LEU A 163 6.78 7.56 -13.89
C LEU A 163 5.93 8.84 -13.88
N VAL A 164 6.55 10.00 -14.12
CA VAL A 164 5.84 11.29 -14.22
C VAL A 164 4.94 11.34 -15.45
N ASN A 165 5.37 10.82 -16.59
CA ASN A 165 4.53 10.69 -17.78
C ASN A 165 3.33 9.78 -17.52
N ASN A 166 3.51 8.63 -16.86
CA ASN A 166 2.40 7.76 -16.50
C ASN A 166 1.38 8.48 -15.60
N TYR A 167 1.84 9.23 -14.61
CA TYR A 167 0.98 10.07 -13.78
C TYR A 167 0.23 11.11 -14.64
N ASN A 168 0.94 11.86 -15.49
CA ASN A 168 0.35 12.89 -16.34
C ASN A 168 -0.70 12.32 -17.30
N ASN A 169 -0.46 11.15 -17.88
CA ASN A 169 -1.41 10.47 -18.75
C ASN A 169 -2.70 10.10 -18.01
N ILE A 170 -2.61 9.66 -16.75
CA ILE A 170 -3.79 9.37 -15.92
C ILE A 170 -4.58 10.67 -15.64
N ILE A 171 -3.90 11.78 -15.34
CA ILE A 171 -4.54 13.09 -15.16
C ILE A 171 -5.29 13.53 -16.42
N GLU A 172 -4.70 13.34 -17.60
CA GLU A 172 -5.33 13.68 -18.88
C GLU A 172 -6.53 12.78 -19.22
N GLN A 173 -6.42 11.49 -18.92
CA GLN A 173 -7.46 10.51 -19.23
C GLN A 173 -8.69 10.68 -18.33
N TYR A 174 -8.49 11.16 -17.11
CA TYR A 174 -9.54 11.38 -16.12
C TYR A 174 -9.55 12.83 -15.64
N PRO A 175 -9.95 13.78 -16.51
CA PRO A 175 -10.08 15.18 -16.11
C PRO A 175 -11.09 15.29 -14.96
N GLU A 176 -10.85 16.24 -14.06
CA GLU A 176 -11.58 16.35 -12.81
C GLU A 176 -13.07 16.65 -13.06
N ASN A 177 -13.92 15.84 -12.43
CA ASN A 177 -15.24 16.26 -12.00
C ASN A 177 -15.08 16.50 -10.49
N ASP A 178 -15.26 17.74 -10.03
CA ASP A 178 -14.95 18.20 -8.66
C ASP A 178 -15.11 17.13 -7.56
N ASN A 179 -14.06 16.92 -6.76
CA ASN A 179 -14.06 16.14 -5.50
C ASN A 179 -14.17 14.61 -5.62
N SER A 180 -13.73 14.00 -6.71
CA SER A 180 -13.61 12.54 -6.74
C SER A 180 -12.53 12.05 -5.76
N SER A 181 -12.76 10.92 -5.08
CA SER A 181 -11.74 10.27 -4.25
C SER A 181 -10.48 9.88 -5.06
N PHE A 182 -10.60 9.80 -6.39
CA PHE A 182 -9.51 9.51 -7.31
C PHE A 182 -8.52 10.67 -7.45
N SER A 183 -8.99 11.90 -7.61
CA SER A 183 -8.11 13.07 -7.73
C SER A 183 -7.32 13.31 -6.44
N VAL A 184 -7.95 13.07 -5.28
CA VAL A 184 -7.30 13.16 -3.97
C VAL A 184 -6.11 12.19 -3.84
N VAL A 185 -6.30 10.91 -4.19
CA VAL A 185 -5.20 9.93 -4.07
C VAL A 185 -4.07 10.18 -5.07
N LEU A 186 -4.38 10.69 -6.28
CA LEU A 186 -3.37 11.07 -7.28
C LEU A 186 -2.56 12.30 -6.85
N THR A 187 -3.22 13.33 -6.32
CA THR A 187 -2.54 14.51 -5.77
C THR A 187 -1.64 14.12 -4.60
N ASN A 188 -2.11 13.21 -3.73
CA ASN A 188 -1.29 12.67 -2.66
C ASN A 188 -0.05 11.91 -3.19
N PHE A 189 -0.24 11.07 -4.22
CA PHE A 189 0.86 10.37 -4.88
C PHE A 189 1.92 11.32 -5.43
N LYS A 190 1.51 12.38 -6.15
CA LYS A 190 2.42 13.43 -6.66
C LYS A 190 3.27 14.00 -5.52
N GLY A 191 2.64 14.40 -4.42
CA GLY A 191 3.36 14.94 -3.26
C GLY A 191 4.35 13.94 -2.66
N ILE A 192 4.02 12.64 -2.62
CA ILE A 192 4.95 11.62 -2.15
C ILE A 192 6.13 11.46 -3.09
N LEU A 193 5.90 11.40 -4.40
CA LEU A 193 6.96 11.27 -5.40
C LEU A 193 7.91 12.47 -5.37
N GLN A 194 7.37 13.69 -5.37
CA GLN A 194 8.16 14.92 -5.30
C GLN A 194 9.04 14.96 -4.05
N ASN A 195 8.50 14.59 -2.90
CA ASN A 195 9.26 14.59 -1.64
C ASN A 195 10.32 13.48 -1.58
N GLN A 196 10.03 12.27 -2.09
CA GLN A 196 10.94 11.13 -1.98
C GLN A 196 12.02 11.12 -3.07
N ALA A 197 11.78 11.76 -4.21
CA ALA A 197 12.71 11.85 -5.32
C ALA A 197 13.21 13.29 -5.57
N ASP A 198 13.07 14.19 -4.61
CA ASP A 198 13.38 15.63 -4.74
C ASP A 198 14.79 15.88 -5.32
N ASP A 199 15.80 15.25 -4.72
CA ASP A 199 17.20 15.35 -5.17
C ASP A 199 17.39 14.91 -6.62
N TYR A 200 16.71 13.82 -7.02
CA TYR A 200 16.78 13.35 -8.38
C TYR A 200 16.05 14.29 -9.33
N ILE A 201 14.83 14.73 -8.98
CA ILE A 201 14.04 15.64 -9.80
C ILE A 201 14.83 16.93 -10.06
N LYS A 202 15.47 17.50 -9.03
CA LYS A 202 16.32 18.68 -9.14
C LYS A 202 17.53 18.45 -10.05
N LYS A 203 18.25 17.34 -9.88
CA LYS A 203 19.45 17.01 -10.67
C LYS A 203 19.14 16.65 -12.12
N CYS A 204 18.05 15.93 -12.35
CA CYS A 204 17.58 15.57 -13.69
C CYS A 204 17.02 16.79 -14.43
N GLY A 205 16.51 17.79 -13.71
CA GLY A 205 16.07 19.08 -14.26
C GLY A 205 15.01 18.91 -15.35
N HIS A 206 15.24 19.54 -16.50
CA HIS A 206 14.33 19.55 -17.66
C HIS A 206 14.06 18.18 -18.29
N ARG A 207 14.81 17.14 -17.91
CA ARG A 207 14.56 15.76 -18.37
C ARG A 207 13.34 15.15 -17.71
N ILE A 208 12.91 15.69 -16.56
CA ILE A 208 11.67 15.28 -15.91
C ILE A 208 10.56 16.19 -16.45
N PRO A 209 9.49 15.62 -17.04
CA PRO A 209 8.33 16.38 -17.46
C PRO A 209 7.73 17.17 -16.30
N GLN A 210 7.11 18.30 -16.60
CA GLN A 210 6.33 19.02 -15.60
C GLN A 210 5.14 18.17 -15.14
N PHE A 211 4.90 18.13 -13.83
CA PHE A 211 3.72 17.48 -13.28
C PHE A 211 2.46 18.23 -13.70
N LYS A 212 1.50 17.53 -14.28
CA LYS A 212 0.16 18.05 -14.50
C LYS A 212 -0.60 18.16 -13.17
N GLU A 213 -1.53 19.10 -13.15
CA GLU A 213 -2.45 19.35 -12.05
C GLU A 213 -3.86 19.22 -12.58
N PHE A 214 -4.77 18.84 -11.71
CA PHE A 214 -6.18 19.00 -12.01
C PHE A 214 -6.45 20.52 -12.11
N VAL A 215 -7.18 20.93 -13.14
CA VAL A 215 -7.48 22.35 -13.35
C VAL A 215 -8.62 22.69 -12.41
N ASP A 216 -8.39 23.61 -11.45
CA ASP A 216 -9.50 24.21 -10.70
C ASP A 216 -10.52 24.76 -11.72
N PRO A 217 -11.83 24.47 -11.61
CA PRO A 217 -12.81 25.12 -12.46
C PRO A 217 -12.59 26.63 -12.36
N PRO A 218 -12.62 27.37 -13.48
CA PRO A 218 -12.32 28.78 -13.46
C PRO A 218 -13.27 29.44 -12.46
N VAL A 219 -12.70 29.98 -11.38
CA VAL A 219 -13.42 30.86 -10.45
C VAL A 219 -14.09 31.89 -11.32
N SER A 220 -15.41 31.81 -11.47
CA SER A 220 -16.20 32.79 -12.18
C SER A 220 -15.76 34.15 -11.65
N ARG A 221 -15.00 34.88 -12.47
CA ARG A 221 -14.69 36.27 -12.20
C ARG A 221 -16.05 36.93 -12.10
N VAL A 222 -16.47 37.26 -10.88
CA VAL A 222 -17.51 38.23 -10.66
C VAL A 222 -17.00 39.47 -11.39
N VAL A 223 -17.58 39.71 -12.56
CA VAL A 223 -17.41 40.94 -13.30
C VAL A 223 -17.93 42.01 -12.36
N ALA A 224 -17.01 42.68 -11.66
CA ALA A 224 -17.30 43.95 -11.04
C ALA A 224 -17.69 44.87 -12.21
N SER A 225 -19.00 45.04 -12.39
CA SER A 225 -19.57 45.97 -13.34
C SER A 225 -19.18 47.37 -12.91
N ASP A 226 -18.23 47.94 -13.64
CA ASP A 226 -17.85 49.35 -13.57
C ASP A 226 -19.01 50.18 -14.12
N HIS A 227 -19.80 50.78 -13.22
CA HIS A 227 -20.73 51.85 -13.58
C HIS A 227 -20.22 53.15 -12.96
N SER A 228 -19.43 53.86 -13.76
CA SER A 228 -19.12 55.27 -13.53
C SER A 228 -20.36 56.13 -13.74
N LEU A 229 -20.80 56.87 -12.72
CA LEU A 229 -21.60 58.08 -12.90
C LEU A 229 -21.09 59.21 -11.97
N ARG A 230 -20.69 60.27 -12.65
CA ARG A 230 -20.28 61.62 -12.25
C ARG A 230 -21.19 62.30 -11.21
N GLY A 231 -20.57 63.15 -10.38
CA GLY A 231 -21.16 64.41 -9.89
C GLY A 231 -21.25 64.51 -8.36
N THR A 232 -20.31 65.17 -7.66
CA THR A 232 -20.31 66.58 -7.21
C THR A 232 -20.50 66.67 -5.68
N GLY A 233 -19.56 67.36 -4.99
CA GLY A 233 -19.85 68.03 -3.70
C GLY A 233 -19.02 67.63 -2.47
N ASN A 234 -17.85 68.26 -2.32
CA ASN A 234 -17.33 68.97 -1.13
C ASN A 234 -17.45 68.43 0.32
N VAL A 235 -16.29 68.53 1.04
CA VAL A 235 -16.09 69.00 2.45
C VAL A 235 -16.41 67.92 3.52
N ASP A 236 -15.58 67.51 4.51
CA ASP A 236 -14.50 68.16 5.28
C ASP A 236 -13.59 67.13 6.02
N GLU A 237 -12.35 67.57 6.28
CA GLU A 237 -11.45 67.41 7.45
C GLU A 237 -11.05 66.07 8.13
N LEU A 238 -9.72 65.84 8.08
CA LEU A 238 -8.74 65.60 9.18
C LEU A 238 -8.93 64.38 10.14
N TYR A 239 -7.95 63.51 10.40
CA TYR A 239 -6.71 63.72 11.15
C TYR A 239 -5.68 62.58 10.94
N ASN A 240 -4.40 62.91 11.04
CA ASN A 240 -3.23 62.03 10.90
C ASN A 240 -2.57 61.75 12.28
N VAL A 241 -2.16 60.49 12.51
CA VAL A 241 -0.91 60.01 13.22
C VAL A 241 -0.90 60.03 14.78
N PRO A 242 -0.12 59.21 15.58
CA PRO A 242 0.79 58.05 15.34
C PRO A 242 0.64 56.78 16.24
N SER A 243 1.34 55.72 15.80
CA SER A 243 1.96 54.55 16.47
C SER A 243 1.92 54.33 17.99
N LYS A 244 1.77 53.06 18.40
CA LYS A 244 2.46 52.48 19.58
C LYS A 244 2.75 50.97 19.39
N ASN A 245 4.05 50.64 19.35
CA ASN A 245 4.59 49.29 19.47
C ASN A 245 4.48 48.81 20.93
N LEU A 246 4.02 47.58 21.14
CA LEU A 246 4.22 46.85 22.39
C LEU A 246 4.90 45.51 22.05
N ALA A 247 6.22 45.51 22.22
CA ALA A 247 7.00 44.29 22.34
C ALA A 247 6.52 43.53 23.57
N SER A 248 6.09 42.29 23.38
CA SER A 248 5.76 41.38 24.47
C SER A 248 6.55 40.09 24.30
N THR A 249 7.61 40.00 25.11
CA THR A 249 8.49 38.85 25.24
C THR A 249 7.78 37.77 26.05
N PHE A 250 7.24 36.74 25.39
CA PHE A 250 6.76 35.53 26.04
C PHE A 250 7.59 34.31 25.61
N THR A 251 8.49 33.93 26.52
CA THR A 251 8.94 32.57 26.86
C THR A 251 8.63 31.44 25.87
N ILE A 252 9.50 31.28 24.88
CA ILE A 252 9.61 30.06 24.06
C ILE A 252 10.41 29.03 24.87
N THR A 253 9.74 28.15 25.62
CA THR A 253 10.41 26.93 26.13
C THR A 253 9.51 25.73 26.37
N LEU A 254 8.19 25.79 26.12
CA LEU A 254 7.31 24.63 26.38
C LEU A 254 6.57 24.03 25.18
N PHE A 255 6.61 24.66 24.00
CA PHE A 255 5.93 24.12 22.80
C PHE A 255 6.85 23.35 21.85
N GLY A 256 8.18 23.40 22.07
CA GLY A 256 9.15 22.73 21.21
C GLY A 256 9.21 21.21 21.41
N THR A 257 8.99 20.73 22.63
CA THR A 257 9.16 19.31 22.96
C THR A 257 7.96 18.46 22.51
N THR A 258 6.73 18.96 22.62
CA THR A 258 5.53 18.23 22.19
C THR A 258 5.44 18.11 20.68
N VAL A 259 5.73 19.18 19.94
CA VAL A 259 5.79 19.16 18.46
C VAL A 259 6.97 18.30 17.99
N GLY A 260 8.13 18.39 18.65
CA GLY A 260 9.30 17.58 18.34
C GLY A 260 9.08 16.07 18.51
N VAL A 261 8.42 15.66 19.60
CA VAL A 261 8.07 14.25 19.83
C VAL A 261 7.04 13.76 18.79
N PHE A 262 6.06 14.58 18.44
CA PHE A 262 5.07 14.22 17.41
C PHE A 262 5.72 14.04 16.03
N LEU A 263 6.62 14.94 15.65
CA LEU A 263 7.36 14.86 14.38
C LEU A 263 8.30 13.65 14.35
N THR A 264 9.06 13.40 15.43
CA THR A 264 9.96 12.23 15.50
C THR A 264 9.18 10.91 15.47
N LEU A 265 8.08 10.77 16.21
CA LEU A 265 7.21 9.60 16.13
C LEU A 265 6.61 9.42 14.73
N MET A 266 6.24 10.51 14.05
CA MET A 266 5.76 10.46 12.67
C MET A 266 6.85 9.97 11.71
N PHE A 267 8.10 10.42 11.86
CA PHE A 267 9.24 9.92 11.10
C PHE A 267 9.51 8.44 11.36
N PHE A 268 9.55 8.00 12.62
CA PHE A 268 9.77 6.59 12.97
C PHE A 268 8.59 5.68 12.55
N TYR A 269 7.35 6.15 12.58
CA TYR A 269 6.20 5.42 12.04
C TYR A 269 6.34 5.18 10.54
N LYS A 270 6.76 6.21 9.78
CA LYS A 270 7.00 6.10 8.34
C LYS A 270 8.15 5.14 8.02
N ILE A 271 9.22 5.19 8.82
CA ILE A 271 10.38 4.29 8.70
C ILE A 271 10.02 2.85 9.10
N THR A 272 9.14 2.63 10.07
CA THR A 272 8.75 1.27 10.49
C THR A 272 7.87 0.59 9.43
N LEU A 273 6.95 1.33 8.81
CA LEU A 273 6.09 0.81 7.74
C LEU A 273 6.88 0.49 6.46
N PHE A 274 7.86 1.33 6.10
CA PHE A 274 8.74 1.10 4.95
C PHE A 274 9.89 0.12 5.23
N GLY A 275 10.41 0.14 6.46
CA GLY A 275 11.48 -0.72 6.93
C GLY A 275 11.10 -2.19 6.89
N TYR A 276 9.84 -2.52 7.16
CA TYR A 276 9.31 -3.89 6.97
C TYR A 276 9.53 -4.39 5.55
N ARG A 277 9.29 -3.55 4.53
CA ARG A 277 9.40 -3.94 3.12
C ARG A 277 10.85 -4.00 2.61
N LEU A 278 11.69 -3.05 3.03
CA LEU A 278 13.15 -3.11 2.76
C LEU A 278 13.79 -4.33 3.43
N ARG A 279 13.39 -4.66 4.66
CA ARG A 279 13.90 -5.82 5.43
C ARG A 279 13.46 -7.15 4.81
N ASN A 280 12.19 -7.28 4.39
CA ASN A 280 11.71 -8.54 3.80
C ASN A 280 12.32 -8.81 2.41
N LYS A 281 12.66 -7.76 1.64
CA LYS A 281 13.30 -7.91 0.32
C LYS A 281 14.80 -8.27 0.43
N LYS A 282 15.50 -7.81 1.48
CA LYS A 282 16.92 -8.14 1.72
C LYS A 282 17.11 -9.58 2.21
N ASN A 283 16.12 -10.15 2.91
CA ASN A 283 16.17 -11.54 3.39
C ASN A 283 15.99 -12.59 2.29
N ASN A 284 15.44 -12.24 1.12
CA ASN A 284 15.29 -13.18 0.00
C ASN A 284 16.56 -13.32 -0.87
N LYS A 285 17.70 -12.76 -0.44
CA LYS A 285 18.95 -12.83 -1.21
C LYS A 285 20.22 -13.04 -0.39
N SER A 286 20.14 -13.57 0.83
CA SER A 286 21.34 -14.05 1.52
C SER A 286 21.63 -15.50 1.14
N THR A 287 22.42 -15.68 0.09
CA THR A 287 23.31 -16.85 0.02
C THR A 287 24.16 -16.82 1.30
N MET A 288 23.96 -17.80 2.17
CA MET A 288 24.69 -17.95 3.43
C MET A 288 26.16 -18.26 3.10
N PRO A 289 27.15 -17.41 3.46
CA PRO A 289 28.53 -17.84 3.43
C PRO A 289 28.72 -18.79 4.62
N ASN A 290 28.85 -20.08 4.33
CA ASN A 290 29.44 -21.03 5.26
C ASN A 290 30.89 -20.59 5.46
N ASN A 291 31.21 -20.00 6.61
CA ASN A 291 32.50 -20.02 7.30
C ASN A 291 32.59 -18.86 8.29
N LEU A 292 32.15 -19.10 9.52
CA LEU A 292 32.55 -18.43 10.77
C LEU A 292 31.91 -19.32 11.84
N GLY A 293 32.64 -20.30 12.37
CA GLY A 293 33.64 -20.06 13.41
C GLY A 293 32.95 -20.33 14.74
N GLU A 294 33.31 -21.44 15.37
CA GLU A 294 32.73 -21.92 16.63
C GLU A 294 32.68 -20.82 17.70
N GLU A 295 31.46 -20.44 18.10
CA GLU A 295 31.24 -19.80 19.40
C GLU A 295 30.18 -20.60 20.17
N ILE A 296 30.67 -21.41 21.09
CA ILE A 296 29.89 -22.16 22.07
C ILE A 296 29.29 -21.15 23.06
N TYR A 297 28.03 -20.75 22.86
CA TYR A 297 27.27 -20.06 23.90
C TYR A 297 26.79 -21.10 24.92
N LYS A 298 27.53 -21.20 26.04
CA LYS A 298 27.08 -21.91 27.25
C LYS A 298 25.81 -21.25 27.78
N LEU A 299 24.67 -21.94 27.69
CA LEU A 299 23.47 -21.61 28.44
C LEU A 299 23.72 -21.88 29.93
N PRO A 300 23.40 -20.94 30.84
CA PRO A 300 23.46 -21.20 32.28
C PRO A 300 22.34 -22.16 32.67
N ILE A 301 22.76 -23.31 33.22
CA ILE A 301 21.92 -24.31 33.87
C ILE A 301 21.47 -23.72 35.20
N ASN A 302 20.17 -23.42 35.34
CA ASN A 302 19.56 -23.25 36.66
C ASN A 302 19.12 -24.63 37.16
N THR A 303 19.94 -25.22 38.02
CA THR A 303 19.55 -26.25 38.97
C THR A 303 18.89 -25.59 40.19
N TYR A 304 17.65 -25.95 40.48
CA TYR A 304 17.18 -26.10 41.86
C TYR A 304 16.33 -27.38 41.93
N GLU A 305 16.77 -28.24 42.84
CA GLU A 305 16.20 -29.46 43.43
C GLU A 305 14.70 -29.32 43.78
N GLU A 306 13.87 -30.32 44.02
CA GLU A 306 13.88 -31.79 44.02
C GLU A 306 12.39 -32.14 44.12
N HIS A 307 11.90 -33.16 43.41
CA HIS A 307 11.00 -34.14 44.00
C HIS A 307 10.86 -35.36 43.07
N GLU A 308 11.13 -36.51 43.68
CA GLU A 308 11.15 -37.85 43.14
C GLU A 308 9.85 -38.27 42.44
N SER A 309 9.96 -38.97 41.31
CA SER A 309 9.51 -40.38 41.22
C SER A 309 9.63 -40.97 39.79
N ASN A 310 10.24 -42.15 39.74
CA ASN A 310 10.14 -43.23 38.76
C ASN A 310 10.55 -43.02 37.30
N SER A 311 11.81 -43.42 37.06
CA SER A 311 12.43 -43.79 35.79
C SER A 311 11.86 -45.08 35.20
N GLN A 312 11.58 -45.08 33.90
CA GLN A 312 11.85 -46.25 33.03
C GLN A 312 12.51 -45.80 31.73
N ASN A 313 13.68 -46.40 31.49
CA ASN A 313 14.64 -46.19 30.41
C ASN A 313 14.06 -46.33 28.99
N THR A 314 14.47 -45.44 28.09
CA THR A 314 14.91 -45.84 26.74
C THR A 314 16.05 -44.92 26.29
N THR A 315 17.25 -45.49 26.20
CA THR A 315 18.48 -44.82 25.72
C THR A 315 18.67 -45.18 24.25
N TYR A 316 18.57 -44.21 23.34
CA TYR A 316 18.90 -44.41 21.93
C TYR A 316 20.37 -44.05 21.70
N ASN A 317 21.20 -45.04 21.38
CA ASN A 317 22.57 -44.85 20.92
C ASN A 317 22.56 -44.53 19.43
N LEU A 318 22.99 -43.33 19.04
CA LEU A 318 23.29 -42.98 17.65
C LEU A 318 24.80 -42.85 17.48
N THR A 319 25.41 -43.87 16.89
CA THR A 319 26.82 -43.85 16.43
C THR A 319 26.88 -43.26 15.02
N TYR A 320 27.57 -42.13 14.86
CA TYR A 320 27.88 -41.52 13.57
C TYR A 320 29.18 -42.10 13.01
N GLN A 321 29.14 -42.69 11.82
CA GLN A 321 30.33 -43.01 11.03
C GLN A 321 30.43 -42.03 9.85
N SER A 322 31.50 -41.24 9.85
CA SER A 322 31.91 -40.40 8.72
C SER A 322 32.91 -41.17 7.88
N VAL A 323 32.58 -41.39 6.60
CA VAL A 323 33.49 -42.02 5.63
C VAL A 323 34.22 -40.90 4.87
N GLU A 324 35.54 -40.86 5.03
CA GLU A 324 36.45 -39.94 4.34
C GLU A 324 36.95 -40.63 3.06
N ASN A 325 36.55 -40.13 1.89
CA ASN A 325 37.08 -40.61 0.60
C ASN A 325 38.35 -39.82 0.26
N ARG A 326 39.44 -40.57 0.00
CA ARG A 326 40.68 -40.06 -0.58
C ARG A 326 40.59 -39.91 -2.10
#